data_AF-A0A7C9DVX3-F1
#
_entry.id   AF-A0A7C9DVX3-F1
#
_cell.length_a   1.000
_cell.length_b   1.000
_cell.length_c   1.000
_cell.angle_alpha   90.00
_cell.angle_beta   90.00
_cell.angle_gamma   90.00
#
_symmetry.space_group_name_H-M   'P 1'
#
loop_
_entity.id
_entity.type
_entity.pdbx_description
1 polymer ?
#
loop_
_entity_poly.entity_id
_entity_poly.type
_entity_poly.pdbx_seq_one_letter_code
_entity_poly.pdbx_strand_id
1 'polypeptide(L)'
;HKFLTKAVEEAYKGVECGDGGPFGAVVVCNDEVVVSCHNMVLKHTDPTAHAEVTAVREACKKLDRIELADCEIYASCEPCPMCFGAIHLSRIKRLVYGAKAEAAIAIGFDDFIADALRGTGVYQ
;
A
#
# COMPACT_ATOMS: atom_id res chain seq x y z
N HIS A 1 -4.28 -17.00 5.21
CA HIS A 1 -3.91 -15.61 4.86
C HIS A 1 -3.86 -15.39 3.33
N LYS A 2 -4.91 -15.76 2.58
CA LYS A 2 -4.88 -15.74 1.09
C LYS A 2 -4.65 -14.35 0.48
N PHE A 3 -5.26 -13.31 1.05
CA PHE A 3 -5.17 -11.95 0.51
C PHE A 3 -3.83 -11.29 0.77
N LEU A 4 -3.21 -11.58 1.93
CA LEU A 4 -1.88 -11.08 2.25
C LEU A 4 -0.81 -11.72 1.35
N THR A 5 -0.90 -13.03 1.10
CA THR A 5 -0.03 -13.70 0.12
C THR A 5 -0.15 -13.05 -1.26
N LYS A 6 -1.38 -12.72 -1.69
CA LYS A 6 -1.60 -12.03 -2.96
C LYS A 6 -0.99 -10.61 -3.00
N ALA A 7 -1.01 -9.88 -1.88
CA ALA A 7 -0.31 -8.59 -1.78
C ALA A 7 1.21 -8.75 -1.91
N VAL A 8 1.78 -9.83 -1.37
CA VAL A 8 3.20 -10.16 -1.57
C VAL A 8 3.49 -10.55 -3.02
N GLU A 9 2.63 -11.34 -3.67
CA GLU A 9 2.76 -11.66 -5.10
C GLU A 9 2.75 -10.40 -5.98
N GLU A 10 1.91 -9.41 -5.70
CA GLU A 10 1.95 -8.12 -6.41
C GLU A 10 3.27 -7.38 -6.20
N ALA A 11 3.82 -7.40 -4.98
CA ALA A 11 5.13 -6.81 -4.70
C ALA A 11 6.24 -7.42 -5.60
N TYR A 12 6.24 -8.74 -5.76
CA TYR A 12 7.18 -9.42 -6.67
C TYR A 12 6.95 -8.99 -8.13
N LYS A 13 5.71 -9.00 -8.61
CA LYS A 13 5.39 -8.61 -9.99
C LYS A 13 5.86 -7.20 -10.30
N GLY A 14 5.60 -6.24 -9.41
CA GLY A 14 5.96 -4.83 -9.60
C GLY A 14 7.47 -4.61 -9.77
N VAL A 15 8.29 -5.38 -9.05
CA VAL A 15 9.76 -5.34 -9.21
C VAL A 15 10.19 -6.05 -10.49
N GLU A 16 9.63 -7.23 -10.78
CA GLU A 16 9.97 -8.01 -11.98
C GLU A 16 9.68 -7.23 -13.28
N CYS A 17 8.60 -6.46 -13.32
CA CYS A 17 8.26 -5.62 -14.48
C CYS A 17 8.87 -4.22 -14.44
N GLY A 18 9.55 -3.83 -13.34
CA GLY A 18 10.18 -2.51 -13.18
C GLY A 18 9.19 -1.36 -12.99
N ASP A 19 7.97 -1.63 -12.52
CA ASP A 19 6.95 -0.59 -12.33
C ASP A 19 7.19 0.26 -11.06
N GLY A 20 7.87 -0.31 -10.05
CA GLY A 20 8.16 0.36 -8.79
C GLY A 20 8.90 -0.50 -7.76
N GLY A 21 8.90 -0.04 -6.51
CA GLY A 21 9.50 -0.77 -5.38
C GLY A 21 8.74 -2.07 -4.99
N PRO A 22 9.32 -2.91 -4.10
CA PRO A 22 8.79 -4.23 -3.71
C PRO A 22 7.59 -4.13 -2.75
N PHE A 23 6.52 -3.45 -3.17
CA PHE A 23 5.33 -3.26 -2.37
C PHE A 23 4.07 -3.57 -3.15
N GLY A 24 3.20 -4.38 -2.56
CA GLY A 24 1.89 -4.73 -3.08
C GLY A 24 0.77 -4.51 -2.06
N ALA A 25 -0.44 -4.27 -2.58
CA ALA A 25 -1.64 -4.05 -1.81
C ALA A 25 -2.87 -4.64 -2.52
N VAL A 26 -3.81 -5.18 -1.74
CA VAL A 26 -5.05 -5.81 -2.22
C VAL A 26 -6.23 -5.24 -1.44
N VAL A 27 -7.27 -4.79 -2.15
CA VAL A 27 -8.54 -4.36 -1.55
C VAL A 27 -9.58 -5.46 -1.73
N VAL A 28 -10.26 -5.81 -0.64
CA VAL A 28 -11.24 -6.88 -0.56
C VAL A 28 -12.58 -6.31 -0.10
N CYS A 29 -13.68 -6.70 -0.73
CA CYS A 29 -15.03 -6.41 -0.28
C CYS A 29 -15.82 -7.73 -0.26
N ASN A 30 -16.49 -8.03 0.85
CA ASN A 30 -17.27 -9.27 1.02
C ASN A 30 -16.51 -10.56 0.63
N ASP A 31 -15.28 -10.71 1.11
CA ASP A 31 -14.37 -11.84 0.80
C ASP A 31 -13.96 -12.00 -0.68
N GLU A 32 -14.24 -11.00 -1.51
CA GLU A 32 -13.84 -10.94 -2.91
C GLU A 32 -12.80 -9.85 -3.17
N VAL A 33 -11.81 -10.16 -4.00
CA VAL A 33 -10.78 -9.18 -4.40
C VAL A 33 -11.40 -8.18 -5.36
N VAL A 34 -11.46 -6.92 -4.93
CA VAL A 34 -11.88 -5.80 -5.77
C VAL A 34 -10.73 -5.43 -6.70
N VAL A 35 -9.54 -5.20 -6.13
CA VAL A 35 -8.31 -4.86 -6.87
C VAL A 35 -7.08 -5.46 -6.21
N SER A 36 -6.03 -5.63 -7.01
CA SER A 36 -4.73 -6.18 -6.64
C SER A 36 -3.69 -5.34 -7.36
N CYS A 37 -2.88 -4.59 -6.62
CA CYS A 37 -1.99 -3.56 -7.17
C CYS A 37 -0.61 -3.62 -6.51
N HIS A 38 0.37 -3.00 -7.14
CA HIS A 38 1.72 -2.78 -6.61
C HIS A 38 2.14 -1.31 -6.73
N ASN A 39 3.33 -1.00 -6.22
CA ASN A 39 3.95 0.30 -6.37
C ASN A 39 4.16 0.63 -7.85
N MET A 40 3.70 1.81 -8.28
CA MET A 40 3.75 2.28 -9.67
C MET A 40 4.57 3.57 -9.82
N VAL A 41 5.42 3.91 -8.84
CA VAL A 41 6.14 5.19 -8.81
C VAL A 41 6.96 5.41 -10.07
N LEU A 42 7.70 4.38 -10.51
CA LEU A 42 8.55 4.46 -11.70
C LEU A 42 7.70 4.46 -12.97
N LYS A 43 6.68 3.60 -13.04
CA LYS A 43 5.82 3.46 -14.21
C LYS A 43 4.97 4.69 -14.49
N HIS A 44 4.49 5.37 -13.46
CA HIS A 44 3.61 6.52 -13.60
C HIS A 44 4.32 7.86 -13.47
N THR A 45 5.62 7.87 -13.13
CA THR A 45 6.33 9.10 -12.75
C THR A 45 5.54 9.86 -11.68
N ASP A 46 4.99 9.14 -10.71
CA ASP A 46 4.11 9.67 -9.66
C ASP A 46 4.63 9.23 -8.30
N PRO A 47 5.23 10.13 -7.49
CA PRO A 47 5.75 9.78 -6.17
C PRO A 47 4.66 9.34 -5.19
N THR A 48 3.39 9.63 -5.48
CA THR A 48 2.25 9.22 -4.64
C THR A 48 1.74 7.82 -4.98
N ALA A 49 2.21 7.21 -6.07
CA ALA A 49 1.70 5.93 -6.59
C ALA A 49 2.24 4.70 -5.83
N HIS A 50 2.20 4.77 -4.50
CA HIS A 50 2.43 3.64 -3.61
C HIS A 50 1.35 2.58 -3.78
N ALA A 51 1.65 1.33 -3.41
CA ALA A 51 0.74 0.20 -3.61
C ALA A 51 -0.65 0.45 -2.99
N GLU A 52 -0.71 0.95 -1.76
CA GLU A 52 -1.96 1.22 -1.05
C GLU A 52 -2.74 2.38 -1.70
N VAL A 53 -2.05 3.45 -2.10
CA VAL A 53 -2.69 4.60 -2.77
C VAL A 53 -3.25 4.17 -4.12
N THR A 54 -2.49 3.42 -4.92
CA THR A 54 -2.93 2.85 -6.19
C THR A 54 -4.13 1.94 -5.98
N ALA A 55 -4.09 1.05 -4.98
CA ALA A 55 -5.21 0.15 -4.68
C ALA A 55 -6.46 0.91 -4.23
N VAL A 56 -6.33 1.97 -3.41
CA VAL A 56 -7.47 2.84 -3.03
C VAL A 56 -8.06 3.53 -4.26
N ARG A 57 -7.22 4.14 -5.12
CA ARG A 57 -7.67 4.81 -6.35
C ARG A 57 -8.44 3.87 -7.26
N GLU A 58 -7.88 2.69 -7.55
CA GLU A 58 -8.49 1.70 -8.43
C GLU A 58 -9.76 1.06 -7.82
N ALA A 59 -9.79 0.83 -6.50
CA ALA A 59 -10.99 0.33 -5.82
C ALA A 59 -12.14 1.34 -5.87
N CYS A 60 -11.87 2.62 -5.57
CA CYS A 60 -12.87 3.69 -5.67
C CYS A 60 -13.43 3.81 -7.09
N LYS A 61 -12.56 3.77 -8.10
CA LYS A 61 -12.96 3.80 -9.51
C LYS A 61 -13.78 2.58 -9.93
N LYS A 62 -13.38 1.37 -9.51
CA LYS A 62 -14.08 0.13 -9.85
C LYS A 62 -15.46 0.02 -9.20
N LEU A 63 -15.64 0.58 -8.02
CA LEU A 63 -16.88 0.54 -7.25
C LEU A 63 -17.73 1.82 -7.39
N ASP A 64 -17.27 2.78 -8.20
CA ASP A 64 -17.90 4.08 -8.45
C ASP A 64 -18.29 4.84 -7.17
N ARG A 65 -17.36 4.91 -6.22
CA ARG A 65 -17.56 5.58 -4.93
C ARG A 65 -16.24 6.07 -4.34
N ILE A 66 -16.33 7.06 -3.44
CA ILE A 66 -15.14 7.66 -2.80
C ILE A 66 -14.81 7.07 -1.42
N GLU A 67 -15.73 6.31 -0.83
CA GLU A 67 -15.55 5.63 0.46
C GLU A 67 -15.61 4.11 0.28
N LEU A 68 -14.81 3.41 1.07
CA LEU A 68 -14.60 1.97 1.04
C LEU A 68 -14.87 1.34 2.42
N ALA A 69 -15.91 1.82 3.13
CA ALA A 69 -16.20 1.49 4.52
C ALA A 69 -16.55 0.02 4.80
N ASP A 70 -17.01 -0.70 3.79
CA ASP A 70 -17.26 -2.14 3.79
C ASP A 70 -16.05 -2.96 3.32
N CYS A 71 -14.97 -2.32 2.84
CA CYS A 71 -13.77 -2.97 2.32
C CYS A 71 -12.66 -3.14 3.37
N GLU A 72 -11.77 -4.09 3.12
CA GLU A 72 -10.52 -4.29 3.84
C GLU A 72 -9.34 -4.11 2.89
N ILE A 73 -8.18 -3.69 3.42
CA ILE A 73 -6.94 -3.61 2.66
C ILE A 73 -5.86 -4.49 3.27
N TYR A 74 -5.14 -5.20 2.39
CA TYR A 74 -4.04 -6.08 2.74
C TYR A 74 -2.77 -5.55 2.08
N ALA A 75 -1.77 -5.16 2.86
CA ALA A 75 -0.50 -4.63 2.39
C ALA A 75 0.64 -5.62 2.64
N SER A 76 1.59 -5.72 1.71
CA SER A 76 2.78 -6.57 1.87
C SER A 76 3.65 -6.17 3.07
N CYS A 77 3.78 -4.87 3.34
CA CYS A 77 4.46 -4.29 4.48
C CYS A 77 3.56 -3.28 5.22
N GLU A 78 4.03 -2.80 6.37
CA GLU A 78 3.41 -1.68 7.07
C GLU A 78 3.34 -0.44 6.17
N PRO A 79 2.17 0.21 6.05
CA PRO A 79 2.03 1.40 5.21
C PRO A 79 2.84 2.61 5.72
N CYS A 80 3.32 3.45 4.80
CA CYS A 80 3.94 4.73 5.17
C CYS A 80 2.88 5.76 5.61
N PRO A 81 3.25 6.94 6.18
CA PRO A 81 2.26 7.88 6.70
C PRO A 81 1.30 8.43 5.64
N MET A 82 1.77 8.60 4.40
CA MET A 82 0.91 8.96 3.27
C MET A 82 -0.16 7.89 3.02
N CYS A 83 0.23 6.62 2.98
CA CYS A 83 -0.68 5.50 2.75
C CYS A 83 -1.66 5.32 3.92
N PHE A 84 -1.19 5.47 5.17
CA PHE A 84 -2.08 5.50 6.34
C PHE A 84 -3.13 6.61 6.24
N GLY A 85 -2.73 7.81 5.82
CA GLY A 85 -3.65 8.91 5.55
C GLY A 85 -4.69 8.57 4.49
N ALA A 86 -4.27 7.98 3.37
CA ALA A 86 -5.17 7.56 2.29
C ALA A 86 -6.16 6.48 2.72
N ILE A 87 -5.71 5.49 3.51
CA ILE A 87 -6.56 4.45 4.10
C ILE A 87 -7.60 5.06 5.04
N HIS A 88 -7.19 6.01 5.88
CA HIS A 88 -8.10 6.70 6.79
C HIS A 88 -9.16 7.54 6.04
N LEU A 89 -8.72 8.32 5.04
CA LEU A 89 -9.60 9.18 4.24
C LEU A 89 -10.60 8.37 3.39
N SER A 90 -10.20 7.19 2.93
CA SER A 90 -11.07 6.28 2.16
C SER A 90 -12.01 5.43 3.04
N ARG A 91 -11.96 5.61 4.38
CA ARG A 91 -12.83 4.92 5.35
C ARG A 91 -12.70 3.39 5.41
N ILE A 92 -11.63 2.81 4.86
CA ILE A 92 -11.43 1.35 4.90
C ILE A 92 -11.49 0.83 6.34
N LYS A 93 -12.37 -0.14 6.61
CA LYS A 93 -12.66 -0.62 7.98
C LYS A 93 -11.52 -1.42 8.61
N ARG A 94 -10.64 -2.00 7.81
CA ARG A 94 -9.58 -2.89 8.30
C ARG A 94 -8.36 -2.90 7.41
N LEU A 95 -7.19 -2.74 8.02
CA LEU A 95 -5.88 -2.90 7.42
C LEU A 95 -5.21 -4.16 8.01
N VAL A 96 -4.62 -4.98 7.14
CA VAL A 96 -3.73 -6.09 7.50
C VAL A 96 -2.42 -5.93 6.76
N TYR A 97 -1.29 -6.08 7.44
CA TYR A 97 0.02 -6.07 6.78
C TYR A 97 0.91 -7.24 7.22
N GLY A 98 1.85 -7.63 6.36
CA GLY A 98 2.66 -8.83 6.52
C GLY A 98 3.96 -8.58 7.27
N ALA A 99 4.85 -7.81 6.67
CA ALA A 99 6.08 -7.39 7.32
C ALA A 99 5.84 -6.10 8.12
N LYS A 100 6.37 -6.02 9.34
CA LYS A 100 6.38 -4.77 10.10
C LYS A 100 7.32 -3.75 9.44
N ALA A 101 7.16 -2.46 9.75
CA ALA A 101 7.98 -1.38 9.18
C ALA A 101 9.48 -1.64 9.27
N GLU A 102 9.97 -2.36 10.29
CA GLU A 102 11.40 -2.63 10.45
C GLU A 102 12.00 -3.45 9.29
N ALA A 103 11.16 -4.22 8.58
CA ALA A 103 11.57 -4.94 7.38
C ALA A 103 11.75 -4.02 6.16
N ALA A 104 10.96 -2.93 6.05
CA ALA A 104 11.13 -1.95 4.98
C ALA A 104 12.42 -1.13 5.17
N ILE A 105 12.75 -0.78 6.42
CA ILE A 105 14.01 -0.12 6.79
C ILE A 105 15.22 -0.95 6.39
N ALA A 106 15.18 -2.26 6.69
CA ALA A 106 16.27 -3.17 6.35
C ALA A 106 16.54 -3.27 4.84
N ILE A 107 15.57 -2.89 4.00
CA ILE A 107 15.66 -2.91 2.53
C ILE A 107 16.01 -1.51 1.96
N GLY A 108 16.25 -0.52 2.82
CA GLY A 108 16.65 0.83 2.42
C GLY A 108 15.49 1.80 2.18
N PHE A 109 14.33 1.57 2.80
CA PHE A 109 13.21 2.51 2.82
C PHE A 109 13.10 3.19 4.19
N ASP A 110 12.87 4.50 4.23
CA ASP A 110 12.95 5.28 5.47
C ASP A 110 11.94 4.84 6.57
N ASP A 111 12.38 4.89 7.83
CA ASP A 111 11.53 4.70 9.03
C ASP A 111 10.73 5.97 9.38
N PHE A 112 10.08 6.53 8.36
CA PHE A 112 9.68 7.93 8.36
C PHE A 112 8.62 8.28 9.41
N ILE A 113 7.75 7.35 9.86
CA ILE A 113 6.74 7.70 10.88
C ILE A 113 7.40 8.05 12.21
N ALA A 114 8.30 7.19 12.68
CA ALA A 114 8.98 7.42 13.95
C ALA A 114 9.88 8.65 13.87
N ASP A 115 10.63 8.80 12.77
CA ASP A 115 11.57 9.89 12.61
C ASP A 115 10.91 11.22 12.24
N ALA A 116 9.83 11.24 11.47
CA ALA A 116 9.06 12.47 11.23
C ALA A 116 8.32 12.94 12.50
N LEU A 117 7.79 12.02 13.32
CA LEU A 117 7.20 12.37 14.61
C LEU A 117 8.23 12.87 15.62
N ARG A 118 9.47 12.36 15.55
CA ARG A 118 10.60 12.82 16.39
C ARG A 118 11.33 14.05 15.82
N GLY A 119 11.02 14.48 14.59
CA GLY A 119 11.74 15.55 13.90
C GLY A 119 13.16 15.17 13.46
N THR A 120 13.48 13.88 13.38
CA THR A 120 14.80 13.32 13.02
C THR A 120 14.85 12.77 11.59
N GLY A 121 13.76 12.90 10.81
CA GLY A 121 13.72 12.44 9.43
C GLY A 121 14.71 13.20 8.56
N VAL A 122 15.70 12.49 8.00
CA VAL A 122 16.64 13.03 7.02
C VAL A 122 16.31 12.41 5.67
N TYR A 123 15.98 13.23 4.68
CA TYR A 123 15.84 12.77 3.30
C TYR A 123 17.22 12.39 2.77
N GLN A 124 17.42 11.12 2.39
CA GLN A 124 18.58 10.69 1.59
C GLN A 124 18.28 10.77 0.09
#